data_AF-A0A0K2YFV0-F1
#
_entry.id   AF-A0A0K2YFV0-F1
#
_cell.length_a   1.000
_cell.length_b   1.000
_cell.length_c   1.000
_cell.angle_alpha   90.00
_cell.angle_beta   90.00
_cell.angle_gamma   90.00
#
_symmetry.space_group_name_H-M   'P 1'
#
loop_
_entity.id
_entity.type
_entity.pdbx_description
1 polymer ?
#
loop_
_entity_poly.entity_id
_entity_poly.type
_entity_poly.pdbx_seq_one_letter_code
_entity_poly.pdbx_strand_id
1 'polypeptide(L)'
;MSHLSHDNPVVDRHCTSYGPGHRVHFIHARKSWENGDSVDVLASVRRDGLIRLESHDDVVECWHHDTRRVAAALRRTGGFARWSSRRHALAVPIEPGRNSLFNLADPADAEGCDGAVSRGVTSPRGPVRGQ
;
A
#
# COMPACT_ATOMS: atom_id res chain seq x y z
N MET A 1 -23.69 -25.25 4.10
CA MET A 1 -23.40 -24.51 2.86
C MET A 1 -22.89 -23.14 3.27
N SER A 2 -21.57 -22.96 3.28
CA SER A 2 -20.92 -21.75 3.80
C SER A 2 -20.95 -20.67 2.72
N HIS A 3 -21.60 -19.54 3.02
CA HIS A 3 -21.56 -18.34 2.17
C HIS A 3 -20.13 -17.81 2.12
N LEU A 4 -19.47 -18.01 0.97
CA LEU A 4 -18.28 -17.26 0.58
C LEU A 4 -18.74 -15.84 0.22
N SER A 5 -18.58 -14.91 1.16
CA SER A 5 -18.67 -13.48 0.86
C SER A 5 -17.59 -13.16 -0.17
N HIS A 6 -18.01 -12.99 -1.42
CA HIS A 6 -17.20 -12.41 -2.48
C HIS A 6 -17.04 -10.93 -2.18
N ASP A 7 -16.04 -10.59 -1.36
CA ASP A 7 -15.57 -9.22 -1.26
C ASP A 7 -14.87 -8.89 -2.58
N ASN A 8 -15.62 -8.26 -3.49
CA ASN A 8 -15.14 -7.82 -4.79
C ASN A 8 -14.34 -6.53 -4.55
N PRO A 9 -13.00 -6.53 -4.68
CA PRO A 9 -12.25 -5.32 -4.41
C PRO A 9 -12.63 -4.27 -5.46
N VAL A 10 -13.14 -3.14 -4.97
CA VAL A 10 -13.48 -1.93 -5.73
C VAL A 10 -12.25 -1.54 -6.55
N VAL A 11 -12.28 -1.86 -7.84
CA VAL A 11 -11.31 -1.39 -8.83
C VAL A 11 -11.77 -0.03 -9.29
N ASP A 12 -11.26 1.01 -8.65
CA ASP A 12 -11.51 2.36 -9.10
C ASP A 12 -10.54 2.75 -10.22
N ARG A 13 -11.11 3.14 -11.38
CA ARG A 13 -10.37 3.35 -12.63
C ARG A 13 -9.85 4.76 -12.82
N HIS A 14 -10.08 5.69 -11.90
CA HIS A 14 -9.58 7.05 -12.00
C HIS A 14 -9.16 7.62 -10.63
N CYS A 15 -8.16 7.01 -9.98
CA CYS A 15 -7.52 7.65 -8.83
C CYS A 15 -6.95 9.03 -9.23
N THR A 16 -7.55 10.11 -8.73
CA THR A 16 -7.08 11.49 -8.92
C THR A 16 -6.49 12.10 -7.65
N SER A 17 -6.52 11.37 -6.52
CA SER A 17 -5.97 11.81 -5.25
C SER A 17 -4.43 11.72 -5.22
N TYR A 18 -3.81 12.65 -4.49
CA TYR A 18 -2.38 12.67 -4.15
C TYR A 18 -2.12 12.34 -2.68
N GLY A 19 -3.14 11.88 -1.94
CA GLY A 19 -3.00 11.48 -0.54
C GLY A 19 -2.08 10.26 -0.34
N PRO A 20 -1.75 9.93 0.93
CA PRO A 20 -1.04 8.69 1.25
C PRO A 20 -1.70 7.48 0.59
N GLY A 21 -0.92 6.59 -0.05
CA GLY A 21 -1.47 5.39 -0.70
C GLY A 21 -2.07 5.62 -2.10
N HIS A 22 -2.09 6.87 -2.59
CA HIS A 22 -2.62 7.27 -3.90
C HIS A 22 -1.50 7.67 -4.87
N ARG A 23 -1.77 8.55 -5.86
CA ARG A 23 -0.77 8.87 -6.90
C ARG A 23 0.46 9.54 -6.28
N VAL A 24 1.64 9.01 -6.60
CA VAL A 24 2.90 9.70 -6.32
C VAL A 24 2.95 10.98 -7.15
N HIS A 25 3.05 12.14 -6.50
CA HIS A 25 3.39 13.36 -7.21
C HIS A 25 4.80 13.22 -7.81
N PHE A 26 4.97 13.48 -9.11
CA PHE A 26 6.23 13.27 -9.84
C PHE A 26 7.44 13.97 -9.20
N ILE A 27 7.24 15.10 -8.51
CA ILE A 27 8.30 15.81 -7.78
C ILE A 27 8.74 15.03 -6.52
N HIS A 28 7.83 14.34 -5.83
CA HIS A 28 8.16 13.47 -4.69
C HIS A 28 8.86 12.18 -5.15
N ALA A 29 8.44 11.62 -6.28
CA ALA A 29 9.10 10.50 -6.95
C ALA A 29 10.55 10.82 -7.37
N ARG A 30 10.81 12.04 -7.85
CA ARG A 30 12.15 12.44 -8.29
C ARG A 30 13.10 12.65 -7.11
N LYS A 31 12.63 13.32 -6.05
CA LYS A 31 13.43 13.63 -4.85
C LYS A 31 13.63 12.44 -3.89
N SER A 32 13.01 11.29 -4.12
CA SER A 32 13.18 10.09 -3.29
C SER A 32 14.50 9.36 -3.55
N TRP A 33 15.17 9.67 -4.67
CA TRP A 33 16.40 9.00 -5.10
C TRP A 33 17.67 9.83 -4.87
N GLU A 34 17.53 11.10 -4.52
CA GLU A 34 18.66 12.04 -4.43
C GLU A 34 19.49 11.86 -3.15
N ASN A 35 18.98 11.13 -2.14
CA ASN A 35 19.58 11.12 -0.79
C ASN A 35 20.02 9.74 -0.26
N GLY A 36 19.89 8.65 -1.02
CA GLY A 36 20.34 7.32 -0.57
C GLY A 36 19.53 6.68 0.58
N ASP A 37 18.42 7.29 1.00
CA ASP A 37 17.55 6.83 2.10
C ASP A 37 16.61 5.66 1.70
N SER A 38 17.03 4.81 0.76
CA SER A 38 16.24 3.66 0.30
C SER A 38 16.94 2.36 0.64
N VAL A 39 16.21 1.42 1.22
CA VAL A 39 16.68 0.07 1.52
C VAL A 39 16.09 -0.94 0.55
N ASP A 40 16.84 -2.01 0.26
CA ASP A 40 16.31 -3.12 -0.52
C ASP A 40 15.33 -3.93 0.34
N VAL A 41 14.19 -4.30 -0.25
CA VAL A 41 13.13 -5.07 0.40
C VAL A 41 12.58 -6.16 -0.50
N LEU A 42 12.08 -7.22 0.12
CA LEU A 42 11.14 -8.14 -0.49
C LEU A 42 9.72 -7.68 -0.18
N ALA A 43 8.98 -7.32 -1.23
CA ALA A 43 7.63 -6.82 -1.13
C ALA A 43 6.62 -7.85 -1.65
N SER A 44 5.48 -7.98 -0.96
CA SER A 44 4.37 -8.82 -1.36
C SER A 44 3.02 -8.19 -1.04
N VAL A 45 2.00 -8.50 -1.85
CA VAL A 45 0.62 -8.11 -1.57
C VAL A 45 -0.08 -9.27 -0.88
N ARG A 46 -0.56 -9.03 0.35
CA ARG A 46 -1.29 -9.99 1.17
C ARG A 46 -2.76 -10.11 0.73
N ARG A 47 -3.45 -11.14 1.20
CA ARG A 47 -4.86 -11.41 0.86
C ARG A 47 -5.83 -10.36 1.40
N ASP A 48 -5.45 -9.66 2.46
CA ASP A 48 -6.18 -8.53 3.06
C ASP A 48 -5.97 -7.21 2.31
N GLY A 49 -5.18 -7.22 1.22
CA GLY A 49 -4.88 -6.03 0.43
C GLY A 49 -3.75 -5.18 0.98
N LEU A 50 -3.12 -5.57 2.08
CA LEU A 50 -1.93 -4.88 2.58
C LEU A 50 -0.68 -5.30 1.81
N ILE A 51 0.27 -4.37 1.73
CA ILE A 51 1.59 -4.59 1.16
C ILE A 51 2.55 -4.82 2.31
N ARG A 52 3.15 -6.00 2.35
CA ARG A 52 4.17 -6.34 3.33
C ARG A 52 5.54 -6.12 2.70
N LEU A 53 6.38 -5.36 3.37
CA LEU A 53 7.77 -5.08 3.00
C LEU A 53 8.67 -5.75 4.03
N GLU A 54 9.61 -6.57 3.58
CA GLU A 54 10.58 -7.25 4.43
C GLU A 54 11.98 -6.76 4.06
N SER A 55 12.66 -6.13 5.01
CA SER A 55 14.10 -5.86 4.96
C SER A 55 14.84 -6.90 5.80
N HIS A 56 16.17 -6.79 5.86
CA HIS A 56 16.97 -7.66 6.72
C HIS A 56 16.61 -7.52 8.21
N ASP A 57 16.26 -6.32 8.64
CA ASP A 57 16.10 -5.97 10.06
C ASP A 57 14.64 -5.75 10.48
N ASP A 58 13.73 -5.53 9.52
CA ASP A 58 12.37 -5.08 9.81
C ASP A 58 11.31 -5.63 8.83
N VAL A 59 10.08 -5.70 9.33
CA VAL A 59 8.88 -5.93 8.51
C VAL A 59 7.94 -4.75 8.68
N VAL A 60 7.52 -4.18 7.55
CA VAL A 60 6.59 -3.05 7.52
C VAL A 60 5.34 -3.44 6.73
N GLU A 61 4.17 -3.12 7.28
CA GLU A 61 2.91 -3.24 6.57
C GLU A 61 2.47 -1.87 6.08
N CYS A 62 2.08 -1.80 4.82
CA CYS A 62 1.65 -0.57 4.18
C CYS A 62 0.40 -0.81 3.33
N TRP A 63 -0.20 0.28 2.86
CA TRP A 63 -1.37 0.25 2.00
C TRP A 63 -1.18 1.06 0.71
N HIS A 64 -1.80 0.61 -0.38
CA HIS A 64 -1.92 1.34 -1.63
C HIS A 64 -3.27 1.03 -2.26
N HIS A 65 -3.99 2.04 -2.74
CA HIS A 65 -5.35 1.85 -3.30
C HIS A 65 -5.38 0.82 -4.44
N ASP A 66 -4.42 0.91 -5.37
CA ASP A 66 -4.29 -0.01 -6.49
C ASP A 66 -3.30 -1.16 -6.19
N THR A 67 -3.72 -2.05 -5.30
CA THR A 67 -2.95 -3.26 -4.92
C THR A 67 -2.69 -4.19 -6.11
N ARG A 68 -3.59 -4.20 -7.11
CA ARG A 68 -3.45 -5.03 -8.32
C ARG A 68 -2.26 -4.58 -9.16
N ARG A 69 -2.06 -3.27 -9.33
CA ARG A 69 -0.91 -2.71 -10.04
C ARG A 69 0.39 -2.93 -9.28
N VAL A 70 0.38 -2.81 -7.95
CA VAL A 70 1.54 -3.14 -7.11
C VAL A 70 1.91 -4.62 -7.29
N ALA A 71 0.93 -5.52 -7.15
CA ALA A 71 1.15 -6.96 -7.32
C ALA A 71 1.67 -7.30 -8.73
N ALA A 72 1.17 -6.64 -9.77
CA ALA A 72 1.66 -6.83 -11.13
C ALA A 72 3.11 -6.40 -11.32
N ALA A 73 3.52 -5.27 -10.73
CA ALA A 73 4.91 -4.82 -10.76
C ALA A 73 5.82 -5.80 -10.02
N LEU A 74 5.45 -6.19 -8.80
CA LEU A 74 6.24 -7.09 -7.95
C LEU A 74 6.41 -8.49 -8.55
N ARG A 75 5.38 -9.04 -9.21
CA ARG A 75 5.49 -10.33 -9.91
C ARG A 75 6.62 -10.36 -10.94
N ARG A 76 6.90 -9.23 -11.61
CA ARG A 76 7.97 -9.15 -12.61
C ARG A 76 9.37 -9.19 -12.00
N THR A 77 9.50 -8.81 -10.73
CA THR A 77 10.79 -8.77 -10.03
C THR A 77 10.91 -9.85 -8.98
N GLY A 78 9.95 -10.79 -8.86
CA GLY A 78 9.94 -11.75 -7.76
C GLY A 78 9.81 -11.10 -6.37
N GLY A 79 9.25 -9.89 -6.29
CA GLY A 79 9.10 -9.14 -5.05
C GLY A 79 10.25 -8.18 -4.73
N PHE A 80 11.37 -8.22 -5.46
CA PHE A 80 12.48 -7.29 -5.22
C PHE A 80 12.08 -5.84 -5.53
N ALA A 81 12.28 -4.96 -4.56
CA ALA A 81 11.97 -3.54 -4.62
C ALA A 81 12.90 -2.72 -3.71
N ARG A 82 12.85 -1.39 -3.86
CA ARG A 82 13.51 -0.44 -2.96
C ARG A 82 12.48 0.39 -2.21
N TRP A 83 12.64 0.52 -0.91
CA TRP A 83 11.71 1.21 -0.01
C TRP A 83 12.38 2.42 0.63
N SER A 84 11.72 3.58 0.60
CA SER A 84 12.11 4.75 1.36
C SER A 84 11.02 5.15 2.34
N SER A 85 11.23 4.87 3.63
CA SER A 85 10.30 5.22 4.71
C SER A 85 10.05 6.72 4.79
N ARG A 86 11.11 7.53 4.71
CA ARG A 86 11.05 9.00 4.71
C ARG A 86 10.14 9.58 3.62
N ARG A 87 9.99 8.87 2.51
CA ARG A 87 9.25 9.32 1.32
C ARG A 87 7.98 8.52 1.08
N HIS A 88 7.72 7.52 1.92
CA HIS A 88 6.62 6.58 1.75
C HIS A 88 6.60 5.97 0.34
N ALA A 89 7.77 5.73 -0.25
CA ALA A 89 7.87 5.38 -1.68
C ALA A 89 8.45 3.98 -1.88
N LEU A 90 7.70 3.12 -2.57
CA LEU A 90 8.14 1.83 -3.05
C LEU A 90 8.50 1.89 -4.53
N ALA A 91 9.68 1.40 -4.86
CA ALA A 91 10.22 1.39 -6.20
C ALA A 91 10.45 -0.02 -6.69
N VAL A 92 9.79 -0.37 -7.78
CA VAL A 92 9.93 -1.69 -8.40
C VAL A 92 10.69 -1.54 -9.70
N PRO A 93 11.89 -2.15 -9.83
CA PRO A 93 12.66 -2.13 -11.07
C PRO A 93 11.83 -2.67 -12.26
N ILE A 94 11.79 -1.92 -13.36
CA ILE A 94 11.13 -2.35 -14.59
C ILE A 94 12.18 -2.78 -15.61
N GLU A 95 13.16 -1.91 -15.83
CA GLU A 95 14.27 -2.03 -16.77
C GLU A 95 15.51 -1.36 -16.14
N PRO A 96 16.73 -1.62 -16.63
CA PRO A 96 17.91 -0.89 -16.18
C PRO A 96 17.69 0.62 -16.22
N GLY A 97 17.82 1.29 -15.08
CA GLY A 97 17.60 2.73 -14.94
C GLY A 97 16.14 3.20 -14.89
N ARG A 98 15.14 2.30 -14.90
CA ARG A 98 13.72 2.65 -14.88
C ARG A 98 12.93 1.87 -13.82
N ASN A 99 12.18 2.60 -12.99
CA ASN A 99 11.39 2.04 -11.90
C ASN A 99 9.90 2.41 -12.03
N SER A 100 9.01 1.50 -11.59
CA SER A 100 7.64 1.85 -11.18
C SER A 100 7.69 2.41 -9.76
N LEU A 101 6.97 3.51 -9.50
CA LEU A 101 6.94 4.14 -8.19
C LEU A 101 5.52 4.11 -7.62
N PHE A 102 5.41 3.75 -6.35
CA PHE A 102 4.15 3.64 -5.60
C PHE A 102 4.27 4.40 -4.28
N ASN A 103 3.27 5.22 -3.93
CA ASN A 103 3.19 5.89 -2.64
C ASN A 103 2.46 4.96 -1.68
N LEU A 104 3.09 4.54 -0.60
CA LEU A 104 2.49 3.62 0.36
C LEU A 104 2.07 4.35 1.63
N ALA A 105 0.81 4.23 2.02
CA ALA A 105 0.31 4.76 3.27
C ALA A 105 0.61 3.81 4.44
N ASP A 106 0.59 4.37 5.65
CA ASP A 106 0.30 3.57 6.83
C ASP A 106 -1.13 2.98 6.70
N PRO A 107 -1.38 1.71 7.07
CA PRO A 107 -2.72 1.14 7.07
C PRO A 107 -3.74 1.95 7.88
N ALA A 108 -3.30 2.69 8.91
CA ALA A 108 -4.15 3.59 9.69
C ALA A 108 -4.66 4.79 8.88
N ASP A 109 -3.94 5.19 7.83
CA ASP A 109 -4.24 6.32 6.94
C ASP A 109 -4.86 5.87 5.61
N ALA A 110 -5.32 4.63 5.52
CA ALA A 110 -5.93 4.09 4.31
C ALA A 110 -7.28 4.77 4.01
N GLU A 111 -7.34 5.56 2.94
CA GLU A 111 -8.53 6.25 2.46
C GLU A 111 -8.87 5.86 1.02
N GLY A 112 -10.16 5.72 0.68
CA GLY A 112 -10.60 5.47 -0.70
C GLY A 112 -10.25 6.58 -1.68
N CYS A 113 -10.28 6.28 -2.99
CA CYS A 113 -9.98 7.27 -4.05
C CYS A 113 -10.92 8.47 -4.05
N ASP A 114 -12.16 8.30 -3.57
CA ASP A 114 -13.18 9.36 -3.42
C ASP A 114 -13.23 9.96 -2.01
N GLY A 115 -12.26 9.65 -1.13
CA GLY A 115 -12.32 10.00 0.30
C GLY A 115 -13.33 9.16 1.09
N ALA A 116 -14.00 8.20 0.46
CA ALA A 116 -14.93 7.28 1.10
C ALA A 116 -14.42 5.84 0.97
N VAL A 117 -13.80 5.31 2.02
CA VAL A 117 -14.12 3.92 2.42
C VAL A 117 -14.50 3.95 3.88
N SER A 118 -15.76 3.65 4.14
CA SER A 118 -16.34 3.50 5.46
C SER A 118 -15.57 2.45 6.27
N ARG A 119 -14.97 2.86 7.40
CA ARG A 119 -14.64 1.91 8.48
C ARG A 119 -15.95 1.41 9.10
N GLY A 120 -16.55 0.40 8.48
CA GLY A 120 -17.54 -0.44 9.11
C GLY A 120 -16.87 -1.41 10.09
N VAL A 121 -16.40 -0.92 11.24
CA VAL A 121 -16.31 -1.75 12.45
C VAL A 121 -17.20 -1.09 13.49
N THR A 122 -18.41 -1.61 13.58
CA THR A 122 -19.25 -1.42 14.75
C THR A 122 -18.55 -2.09 15.94
N SER A 123 -17.96 -1.29 16.82
CA SER A 123 -17.66 -1.78 18.17
C SER A 123 -19.01 -2.00 18.88
N PRO A 124 -19.27 -3.19 19.46
CA PRO A 124 -20.59 -3.52 20.00
C PRO A 124 -20.91 -2.70 21.25
N ARG A 125 -22.18 -2.29 21.35
CA ARG A 125 -22.79 -1.73 22.55
C ARG A 125 -22.57 -2.65 23.75
N GLY A 126 -21.89 -2.13 24.77
CA GLY A 126 -22.12 -2.34 26.21
C GLY A 126 -21.94 -3.75 26.81
N PRO A 127 -21.62 -3.79 28.11
CA PRO A 127 -22.57 -4.45 29.01
C PRO A 127 -23.11 -3.47 30.06
N VAL A 128 -24.30 -3.82 30.55
CA VAL A 128 -25.11 -3.09 31.52
C VAL A 128 -24.80 -3.63 32.94
N ARG A 129 -24.49 -2.71 33.87
CA ARG A 129 -24.65 -2.73 35.35
C ARG A 129 -23.86 -3.68 36.28
N GLY A 130 -23.61 -3.12 37.47
CA GLY A 130 -23.24 -3.73 38.76
C GLY A 130 -22.01 -3.02 39.33
N GLN A 131 -22.05 -2.18 40.36
CA GLN A 131 -22.85 -2.16 41.60
C GLN A 131 -23.16 -0.72 42.03
#